data_AF-A0A7T4N222-F1
#
_entry.id   AF-A0A7T4N222-F1
#
_cell.length_a   1.000
_cell.length_b   1.000
_cell.length_c   1.000
_cell.angle_alpha   90.00
_cell.angle_beta   90.00
_cell.angle_gamma   90.00
#
_symmetry.space_group_name_H-M   'P 1'
#
loop_
_entity.id
_entity.type
_entity.pdbx_description
1 polymer ?
#
loop_
_entity_poly.entity_id
_entity_poly.type
_entity_poly.pdbx_seq_one_letter_code
_entity_poly.pdbx_strand_id
1 'polypeptide(L)'
;MAKNKQADRPLLPKVLAVFAALFAILGLGGGFYLLWHNQTANASLAFTVGLLLLLFSQFERFELVKGFGIEAKIHQLDDKIEEADKINAALKSITGTLSQLAFELMSRIGRLNGPIERKESLEIEEALIKQMRNAEISDDEIDRVVRPVRAIVSFDILRPAVDEVADRLSGWEKSIGERSSRIGQPINMSDPEFQATTADRSNLGRMEQTLKSVRGLPHGRERSEELRQLVADMQRVPAMSDFVPTTSFYEALEDYNFYAKEGSHRDVKRWLAGETL
;
A
#
# COMPACT_ATOMS: atom_id res chain seq x y z
N MET A 1 -48.70 -3.84 -52.67
CA MET A 1 -47.50 -4.60 -52.26
C MET A 1 -46.35 -3.63 -52.09
N ALA A 2 -45.95 -3.33 -50.86
CA ALA A 2 -44.67 -2.68 -50.57
C ALA A 2 -44.09 -3.40 -49.35
N LYS A 3 -43.05 -4.21 -49.59
CA LYS A 3 -42.36 -4.97 -48.55
C LYS A 3 -41.57 -4.00 -47.67
N ASN A 4 -41.87 -4.05 -46.38
CA ASN A 4 -41.18 -3.35 -45.32
C ASN A 4 -39.72 -3.87 -45.26
N LYS A 5 -38.75 -3.04 -45.65
CA LYS A 5 -37.31 -3.34 -45.49
C LYS A 5 -36.94 -3.03 -44.05
N GLN A 6 -37.06 -4.03 -43.18
CA GLN A 6 -36.45 -4.02 -41.85
C GLN A 6 -34.93 -3.89 -42.04
N ALA A 7 -34.40 -2.73 -41.71
CA ALA A 7 -32.97 -2.47 -41.72
C ALA A 7 -32.28 -3.36 -40.68
N ASP A 8 -31.36 -4.21 -41.14
CA ASP A 8 -30.46 -4.99 -40.30
C ASP A 8 -29.70 -4.04 -39.36
N ARG A 9 -29.96 -4.19 -38.06
CA ARG A 9 -29.15 -3.54 -37.02
C ARG A 9 -27.78 -4.23 -36.97
N PRO A 10 -26.68 -3.52 -36.73
CA PRO A 10 -25.37 -4.16 -36.59
C PRO A 10 -25.41 -5.13 -35.39
N LEU A 11 -25.26 -6.43 -35.66
CA LEU A 11 -25.25 -7.50 -34.66
C LEU A 11 -23.96 -7.53 -33.82
N LEU A 12 -22.89 -6.91 -34.33
CA LEU A 12 -21.53 -6.96 -33.77
C LEU A 12 -21.40 -6.42 -32.33
N PRO A 13 -21.91 -5.22 -31.97
CA PRO A 13 -21.77 -4.70 -30.61
C PRO A 13 -22.55 -5.54 -29.59
N LYS A 14 -23.69 -6.12 -30.00
CA LYS A 14 -24.52 -6.97 -29.11
C LYS A 14 -23.83 -8.26 -28.76
N VAL A 15 -23.19 -8.83 -29.77
CA VAL A 15 -22.38 -10.02 -29.61
C VAL A 15 -21.19 -9.72 -28.70
N LEU A 16 -20.50 -8.59 -28.89
CA LEU A 16 -19.38 -8.17 -28.04
C LEU A 16 -19.80 -7.96 -26.57
N ALA A 17 -20.93 -7.30 -26.32
CA ALA A 17 -21.44 -7.05 -24.97
C ALA A 17 -21.83 -8.36 -24.26
N VAL A 18 -22.43 -9.31 -24.97
CA VAL A 18 -22.74 -10.64 -24.44
C VAL A 18 -21.47 -11.43 -24.13
N PHE A 19 -20.45 -11.37 -24.99
CA PHE A 19 -19.15 -11.99 -24.71
C PHE A 19 -18.48 -11.34 -23.48
N ALA A 20 -18.45 -10.01 -23.40
CA ALA A 20 -17.92 -9.29 -22.24
C ALA A 20 -18.65 -9.70 -20.96
N ALA A 21 -19.99 -9.81 -20.97
CA ALA A 21 -20.77 -10.26 -19.83
C ALA A 21 -20.45 -11.71 -19.42
N LEU A 22 -20.27 -12.62 -20.39
CA LEU A 22 -19.87 -14.00 -20.13
C LEU A 22 -18.49 -14.07 -19.50
N PHE A 23 -17.50 -13.38 -20.07
CA PHE A 23 -16.15 -13.33 -19.51
C PHE A 23 -16.11 -12.60 -18.15
N ALA A 24 -16.99 -11.64 -17.91
CA ALA A 24 -17.15 -10.99 -16.61
C ALA A 24 -17.61 -11.98 -15.54
N ILE A 25 -18.66 -12.74 -15.82
CA ILE A 25 -19.18 -13.77 -14.91
C ILE A 25 -18.13 -14.85 -14.65
N LEU A 26 -17.40 -15.27 -15.69
CA LEU A 26 -16.30 -16.22 -15.55
C LEU A 26 -15.14 -15.64 -14.73
N GLY A 27 -14.79 -14.37 -14.90
CA GLY A 27 -13.78 -13.69 -14.11
C GLY A 27 -14.15 -13.57 -12.63
N LEU A 28 -15.40 -13.18 -12.35
CA LEU A 28 -15.92 -13.10 -10.98
C LEU A 28 -16.02 -14.50 -10.33
N GLY A 29 -16.55 -15.49 -11.06
CA GLY A 29 -16.63 -16.88 -10.59
C GLY A 29 -15.25 -17.51 -10.39
N GLY A 30 -14.32 -17.26 -11.31
CA GLY A 30 -12.92 -17.63 -11.19
C GLY A 30 -12.26 -16.96 -9.99
N GLY A 31 -12.56 -15.69 -9.72
CA GLY A 31 -12.12 -14.98 -8.53
C GLY A 31 -12.54 -15.67 -7.24
N PHE A 32 -13.80 -16.08 -7.12
CA PHE A 32 -14.28 -16.86 -5.97
C PHE A 32 -13.62 -18.23 -5.85
N TYR A 33 -13.42 -18.91 -6.99
CA TYR A 33 -12.73 -20.21 -7.01
C TYR A 33 -11.26 -20.10 -6.56
N LEU A 34 -10.55 -19.08 -7.03
CA LEU A 34 -9.16 -18.80 -6.65
C LEU A 34 -9.06 -18.38 -5.18
N LEU A 35 -10.03 -17.61 -4.70
CA LEU A 35 -10.12 -17.23 -3.28
C LEU A 35 -10.31 -18.48 -2.40
N TRP A 36 -11.12 -19.44 -2.83
CA TRP A 36 -11.31 -20.71 -2.14
C TRP A 36 -10.04 -21.58 -2.07
N HIS A 37 -9.11 -21.39 -3.02
CA HIS A 37 -7.82 -22.09 -3.07
C HIS A 37 -6.66 -21.26 -2.47
N ASN A 38 -6.97 -20.24 -1.65
CA ASN A 38 -6.00 -19.34 -1.04
C ASN A 38 -5.08 -18.60 -2.04
N GLN A 39 -5.52 -18.42 -3.28
CA GLN A 39 -4.79 -17.63 -4.28
C GLN A 39 -5.33 -16.21 -4.34
N THR A 40 -5.06 -15.44 -3.28
CA THR A 40 -5.63 -14.10 -3.08
C THR A 40 -5.25 -13.11 -4.18
N ALA A 41 -4.02 -13.15 -4.70
CA ALA A 41 -3.60 -12.33 -5.84
C ALA A 41 -4.42 -12.62 -7.09
N ASN A 42 -4.44 -13.88 -7.52
CA ASN A 42 -5.15 -14.29 -8.73
C ASN A 42 -6.65 -14.02 -8.59
N ALA A 43 -7.20 -14.22 -7.39
CA ALA A 43 -8.60 -13.90 -7.09
C ALA A 43 -8.90 -12.41 -7.25
N SER A 44 -8.06 -11.53 -6.68
CA SER A 44 -8.24 -10.07 -6.78
C SER A 44 -8.15 -9.58 -8.22
N LEU A 45 -7.19 -10.08 -9.00
CA LEU A 45 -7.06 -9.76 -10.42
C LEU A 45 -8.27 -10.26 -11.22
N ALA A 46 -8.70 -11.50 -10.98
CA ALA A 46 -9.88 -12.06 -11.63
C ALA A 46 -11.16 -11.28 -11.29
N PHE A 47 -11.31 -10.81 -10.05
CA PHE A 47 -12.41 -9.93 -9.66
C PHE A 47 -12.34 -8.58 -10.37
N THR A 48 -11.17 -7.94 -10.41
CA THR A 48 -10.98 -6.63 -11.07
C THR A 48 -11.28 -6.73 -12.56
N VAL A 49 -10.73 -7.74 -13.25
CA VAL A 49 -10.98 -8.00 -14.67
C VAL A 49 -12.46 -8.34 -14.91
N GLY A 50 -13.04 -9.18 -14.06
CA GLY A 50 -14.46 -9.54 -14.14
C GLY A 50 -15.37 -8.34 -13.98
N LEU A 51 -15.08 -7.44 -13.04
CA LEU A 51 -15.83 -6.22 -12.80
C LEU A 51 -15.70 -5.23 -13.97
N LEU A 52 -14.49 -5.06 -14.52
CA LEU A 52 -14.24 -4.24 -15.71
C LEU A 52 -15.04 -4.74 -16.92
N LEU A 53 -15.01 -6.05 -17.18
CA LEU A 53 -15.76 -6.66 -18.27
C LEU A 53 -17.28 -6.55 -18.07
N LEU A 54 -17.76 -6.59 -16.82
CA LEU A 54 -19.17 -6.39 -16.49
C LEU A 54 -19.60 -4.96 -16.85
N LEU A 55 -18.77 -3.97 -16.53
CA LEU A 55 -19.01 -2.58 -16.88
C LEU A 55 -18.98 -2.37 -18.40
N PHE A 56 -18.01 -2.98 -19.11
CA PHE A 56 -17.98 -2.96 -20.57
C PHE A 56 -19.20 -3.63 -21.21
N SER A 57 -19.77 -4.65 -20.58
CA SER A 57 -21.02 -5.28 -21.02
C SER A 57 -22.22 -4.32 -21.00
N GLN A 58 -22.19 -3.26 -20.19
CA GLN A 58 -23.28 -2.30 -20.09
C GLN A 58 -23.14 -1.11 -21.05
N PHE A 59 -22.01 -1.03 -21.78
CA PHE A 59 -21.68 0.13 -22.62
C PHE A 59 -22.66 0.34 -23.79
N GLU A 60 -23.21 -0.74 -24.36
CA GLU A 60 -24.22 -0.66 -25.42
C GLU A 60 -25.51 0.06 -25.02
N ARG A 61 -25.83 0.13 -23.72
CA ARG A 61 -27.03 0.84 -23.26
C ARG A 61 -26.91 2.37 -23.45
N PHE A 62 -25.71 2.88 -23.67
CA PHE A 62 -25.47 4.30 -23.97
C PHE A 62 -25.59 4.65 -25.47
N GLU A 63 -25.40 3.69 -26.39
CA GLU A 63 -25.53 3.92 -27.86
C GLU A 63 -26.98 4.11 -28.35
N LEU A 64 -27.99 3.74 -27.57
CA LEU A 64 -29.40 3.72 -27.99
C LEU A 64 -30.10 5.09 -28.12
N VAL A 65 -29.39 6.20 -27.90
CA VAL A 65 -29.98 7.57 -27.93
C VAL A 65 -29.90 8.26 -29.31
N LYS A 66 -29.17 7.71 -30.29
CA LYS A 66 -28.97 8.40 -31.59
C LYS A 66 -29.43 7.55 -32.77
N GLY A 67 -30.73 7.61 -33.06
CA GLY A 67 -31.26 7.16 -34.35
C GLY A 67 -31.89 8.32 -35.09
N PHE A 68 -31.23 8.86 -36.13
CA PHE A 68 -31.82 9.38 -37.38
C PHE A 68 -30.74 9.93 -38.34
N GLY A 69 -30.85 9.59 -39.63
CA GLY A 69 -30.52 10.51 -40.73
C GLY A 69 -29.14 10.40 -41.36
N ILE A 70 -29.11 10.00 -42.63
CA ILE A 70 -27.91 9.78 -43.45
C ILE A 70 -27.45 11.12 -44.03
N GLU A 71 -26.62 11.85 -43.28
CA GLU A 71 -25.81 12.99 -43.80
C GLU A 71 -24.49 13.15 -43.04
N ALA A 72 -24.13 12.13 -42.25
CA ALA A 72 -23.24 12.26 -41.11
C ALA A 72 -21.89 11.56 -41.28
N LYS A 73 -21.38 11.35 -42.50
CA LYS A 73 -20.18 10.50 -42.68
C LYS A 73 -18.84 11.20 -42.35
N ILE A 74 -18.85 12.52 -42.16
CA ILE A 74 -17.66 13.30 -41.76
C ILE A 74 -17.84 13.83 -40.31
N HIS A 75 -19.03 14.32 -39.93
CA HIS A 75 -19.32 14.65 -38.53
C HIS A 75 -19.41 13.43 -37.59
N GLN A 76 -19.78 12.23 -38.07
CA GLN A 76 -19.67 11.03 -37.24
C GLN A 76 -18.23 10.64 -36.93
N LEU A 77 -17.23 11.07 -37.72
CA LEU A 77 -15.85 10.73 -37.39
C LEU A 77 -15.37 11.61 -36.23
N ASP A 78 -15.61 12.91 -36.29
CA ASP A 78 -15.31 13.84 -35.19
C ASP A 78 -16.13 13.50 -33.93
N ASP A 79 -17.42 13.23 -34.06
CA ASP A 79 -18.27 12.79 -32.94
C ASP A 79 -17.81 11.43 -32.38
N LYS A 80 -17.36 10.49 -33.23
CA LYS A 80 -16.82 9.20 -32.77
C LYS A 80 -15.45 9.33 -32.14
N ILE A 81 -14.64 10.30 -32.56
CA ILE A 81 -13.36 10.63 -31.95
C ILE A 81 -13.63 11.26 -30.58
N GLU A 82 -14.54 12.22 -30.49
CA GLU A 82 -14.94 12.83 -29.21
C GLU A 82 -15.60 11.82 -28.27
N GLU A 83 -16.40 10.90 -28.80
CA GLU A 83 -16.98 9.79 -28.05
C GLU A 83 -15.91 8.79 -27.61
N ALA A 84 -14.97 8.41 -28.48
CA ALA A 84 -13.83 7.57 -28.10
C ALA A 84 -12.94 8.22 -27.03
N ASP A 85 -12.75 9.55 -27.09
CA ASP A 85 -12.01 10.31 -26.07
C ASP A 85 -12.76 10.34 -24.74
N LYS A 86 -14.09 10.52 -24.76
CA LYS A 86 -14.93 10.43 -23.55
C LYS A 86 -14.91 9.03 -22.95
N ILE A 87 -14.95 8.00 -23.80
CA ILE A 87 -14.85 6.59 -23.38
C ILE A 87 -13.48 6.32 -22.77
N ASN A 88 -12.41 6.79 -23.41
CA ASN A 88 -11.05 6.64 -22.91
C ASN A 88 -10.88 7.38 -21.57
N ALA A 89 -11.41 8.59 -21.44
CA ALA A 89 -11.41 9.34 -20.18
C ALA A 89 -12.19 8.62 -19.07
N ALA A 90 -13.35 8.04 -19.38
CA ALA A 90 -14.11 7.23 -18.44
C ALA A 90 -13.33 5.98 -18.01
N LEU A 91 -12.63 5.31 -18.93
CA LEU A 91 -11.80 4.14 -18.64
C LEU A 91 -10.58 4.47 -17.79
N LYS A 92 -9.94 5.61 -18.06
CA LYS A 92 -8.87 6.17 -17.22
C LYS A 92 -9.37 6.38 -15.79
N SER A 93 -10.52 7.03 -15.65
CA SER A 93 -11.13 7.31 -14.34
C SER A 93 -11.51 6.03 -13.57
N ILE A 94 -12.12 5.05 -14.25
CA ILE A 94 -12.51 3.78 -13.63
C ILE A 94 -11.27 2.98 -13.22
N THR A 95 -10.26 2.87 -14.10
CA THR A 95 -8.99 2.19 -13.80
C THR A 95 -8.32 2.82 -12.58
N GLY A 96 -8.23 4.15 -12.51
CA GLY A 96 -7.68 4.85 -11.34
C GLY A 96 -8.44 4.54 -10.04
N THR A 97 -9.78 4.54 -10.10
CA THR A 97 -10.63 4.25 -8.93
C THR A 97 -10.48 2.81 -8.45
N LEU A 98 -10.46 1.84 -9.37
CA LEU A 98 -10.31 0.43 -9.04
C LEU A 98 -8.91 0.12 -8.51
N SER A 99 -7.86 0.70 -9.10
CA SER A 99 -6.50 0.59 -8.59
C SER A 99 -6.39 1.17 -7.18
N GLN A 100 -6.99 2.34 -6.92
CA GLN A 100 -7.04 2.92 -5.58
C GLN A 100 -7.70 1.98 -4.57
N LEU A 101 -8.87 1.43 -4.89
CA LEU A 101 -9.54 0.46 -4.03
C LEU A 101 -8.68 -0.79 -3.81
N ALA A 102 -8.01 -1.29 -4.85
CA ALA A 102 -7.12 -2.44 -4.75
C ALA A 102 -5.94 -2.16 -3.81
N PHE A 103 -5.28 -1.01 -3.95
CA PHE A 103 -4.17 -0.62 -3.04
C PHE A 103 -4.65 -0.40 -1.61
N GLU A 104 -5.81 0.23 -1.39
CA GLU A 104 -6.40 0.38 -0.05
C GLU A 104 -6.77 -0.97 0.57
N LEU A 105 -7.24 -1.92 -0.24
CA LEU A 105 -7.53 -3.28 0.22
C LEU A 105 -6.23 -4.03 0.53
N MET A 106 -5.22 -3.99 -0.35
CA MET A 106 -3.91 -4.60 -0.10
C MET A 106 -3.27 -4.05 1.19
N SER A 107 -3.37 -2.74 1.40
CA SER A 107 -2.82 -2.09 2.60
C SER A 107 -3.50 -2.56 3.90
N ARG A 108 -4.73 -3.09 3.82
CA ARG A 108 -5.52 -3.54 4.98
C ARG A 108 -5.57 -5.06 5.14
N ILE A 109 -5.68 -5.81 4.05
CA ILE A 109 -5.92 -7.26 4.02
C ILE A 109 -4.73 -8.04 4.58
N GLY A 110 -3.49 -7.62 4.29
CA GLY A 110 -2.29 -8.26 4.82
C GLY A 110 -2.18 -8.24 6.36
N ARG A 111 -3.08 -7.54 7.06
CA ARG A 111 -3.17 -7.49 8.52
C ARG A 111 -4.37 -8.22 9.13
N LEU A 112 -5.42 -8.50 8.35
CA LEU A 112 -6.69 -9.05 8.87
C LEU A 112 -6.89 -10.55 8.59
N ASN A 113 -6.35 -11.09 7.49
CA ASN A 113 -6.58 -12.50 7.08
C ASN A 113 -5.28 -13.29 6.82
N GLY A 114 -4.18 -12.86 7.42
CA GLY A 114 -2.84 -13.41 7.18
C GLY A 114 -2.03 -12.55 6.20
N PRO A 115 -0.70 -12.56 6.31
CA PRO A 115 0.15 -11.74 5.47
C PRO A 115 0.11 -12.24 4.02
N ILE A 116 -0.28 -11.36 3.08
CA ILE A 116 0.07 -11.55 1.66
C ILE A 116 1.59 -11.68 1.63
N GLU A 117 2.11 -12.70 0.96
CA GLU A 117 3.56 -12.89 0.88
C GLU A 117 4.20 -11.67 0.21
N ARG A 118 5.39 -11.25 0.70
CA ARG A 118 6.11 -10.07 0.18
C ARG A 118 6.23 -10.09 -1.36
N LYS A 119 6.54 -11.27 -1.90
CA LYS A 119 6.62 -11.52 -3.33
C LYS A 119 5.30 -11.24 -4.04
N GLU A 120 4.23 -11.83 -3.55
CA GLU A 120 2.88 -11.69 -4.12
C GLU A 120 2.41 -10.23 -4.06
N SER A 121 2.69 -9.52 -2.97
CA SER A 121 2.38 -8.10 -2.85
C SER A 121 3.07 -7.25 -3.90
N LEU A 122 4.36 -7.51 -4.16
CA LEU A 122 5.14 -6.77 -5.15
C LEU A 122 4.69 -7.07 -6.58
N GLU A 123 4.39 -8.34 -6.89
CA GLU A 123 3.84 -8.74 -8.19
C GLU A 123 2.49 -8.07 -8.48
N ILE A 124 1.60 -7.94 -7.48
CA ILE A 124 0.32 -7.23 -7.64
C ILE A 124 0.57 -5.73 -7.85
N GLU A 125 1.43 -5.09 -7.06
CA GLU A 125 1.76 -3.67 -7.21
C GLU A 125 2.27 -3.37 -8.62
N GLU A 126 3.24 -4.15 -9.11
CA GLU A 126 3.79 -4.01 -10.46
C GLU A 126 2.74 -4.22 -11.55
N ALA A 127 1.87 -5.23 -11.39
CA ALA A 127 0.80 -5.50 -12.35
C ALA A 127 -0.21 -4.35 -12.42
N LEU A 128 -0.63 -3.80 -11.27
CA LEU A 128 -1.56 -2.68 -11.20
C LEU A 128 -0.94 -1.39 -11.77
N ILE A 129 0.31 -1.08 -11.42
CA ILE A 129 1.02 0.08 -11.97
C ILE A 129 1.14 -0.04 -13.49
N LYS A 130 1.48 -1.24 -14.01
CA LYS A 130 1.55 -1.49 -15.45
C LYS A 130 0.19 -1.28 -16.13
N GLN A 131 -0.90 -1.73 -15.51
CA GLN A 131 -2.25 -1.50 -16.04
C GLN A 131 -2.62 -0.01 -16.05
N MET A 132 -2.31 0.73 -14.99
CA MET A 132 -2.54 2.18 -14.92
C MET A 132 -1.75 2.93 -16.00
N ARG A 133 -0.48 2.56 -16.22
CA ARG A 133 0.36 3.13 -17.29
C ARG A 133 -0.16 2.80 -18.69
N ASN A 134 -0.61 1.56 -18.90
CA ASN A 134 -1.22 1.16 -20.17
C ASN A 134 -2.54 1.91 -20.44
N ALA A 135 -3.24 2.33 -19.38
CA ALA A 135 -4.39 3.21 -19.46
C ALA A 135 -3.99 4.69 -19.60
N GLU A 136 -2.70 5.04 -19.73
CA GLU A 136 -2.20 6.41 -19.83
C GLU A 136 -2.61 7.31 -18.64
N ILE A 137 -2.67 6.72 -17.44
CA ILE A 137 -2.77 7.49 -16.19
C ILE A 137 -1.41 8.13 -15.91
N SER A 138 -1.39 9.39 -15.44
CA SER A 138 -0.15 10.11 -15.16
C SER A 138 0.62 9.49 -13.99
N ASP A 139 1.95 9.60 -14.00
CA ASP A 139 2.79 9.09 -12.91
C ASP A 139 2.44 9.78 -11.56
N ASP A 140 2.06 11.06 -11.56
CA ASP A 140 1.60 11.78 -10.36
C ASP A 140 0.34 11.14 -9.74
N GLU A 141 -0.60 10.70 -10.58
CA GLU A 141 -1.82 10.05 -10.13
C GLU A 141 -1.57 8.61 -9.68
N ILE A 142 -0.67 7.89 -10.35
CA ILE A 142 -0.18 6.59 -9.91
C ILE A 142 0.47 6.71 -8.52
N ASP A 143 1.37 7.67 -8.32
CA ASP A 143 2.05 7.88 -7.04
C ASP A 143 1.08 8.23 -5.91
N ARG A 144 0.02 8.99 -6.21
CA ARG A 144 -1.07 9.27 -5.25
C ARG A 144 -1.79 7.99 -4.85
N VAL A 145 -2.12 7.15 -5.83
CA VAL A 145 -2.91 5.91 -5.66
C VAL A 145 -2.13 4.81 -4.94
N VAL A 146 -0.83 4.69 -5.21
CA VAL A 146 0.05 3.67 -4.61
C VAL A 146 0.49 4.05 -3.18
N ARG A 147 0.42 5.33 -2.82
CA ARG A 147 0.90 5.87 -1.53
C ARG A 147 0.48 5.07 -0.28
N PRO A 148 -0.77 4.60 -0.12
CA PRO A 148 -1.17 3.83 1.06
C PRO A 148 -0.37 2.54 1.25
N VAL A 149 -0.07 1.81 0.17
CA VAL A 149 0.73 0.57 0.23
C VAL A 149 2.19 0.90 0.51
N ARG A 150 2.77 1.87 -0.20
CA ARG A 150 4.16 2.32 0.04
C ARG A 150 4.38 2.79 1.48
N ALA A 151 3.41 3.47 2.08
CA ALA A 151 3.50 3.89 3.47
C ALA A 151 3.65 2.68 4.42
N ILE A 152 2.93 1.58 4.18
CA ILE A 152 3.01 0.36 4.97
C ILE A 152 4.31 -0.38 4.71
N VAL A 153 4.68 -0.59 3.46
CA VAL A 153 5.94 -1.26 3.11
C VAL A 153 7.13 -0.52 3.73
N SER A 154 7.12 0.81 3.69
CA SER A 154 8.16 1.61 4.35
C SER A 154 8.19 1.41 5.87
N PHE A 155 7.04 1.22 6.52
CA PHE A 155 6.99 0.91 7.94
C PHE A 155 7.59 -0.47 8.21
N ASP A 156 7.28 -1.46 7.39
CA ASP A 156 7.80 -2.82 7.54
C ASP A 156 9.31 -2.90 7.30
N ILE A 157 9.86 -2.12 6.37
CA ILE A 157 11.30 -1.98 6.15
C ILE A 157 11.99 -1.39 7.39
N LEU A 158 11.38 -0.39 8.04
CA LEU A 158 11.97 0.28 9.21
C LEU A 158 11.79 -0.51 10.51
N ARG A 159 10.89 -1.50 10.51
CA ARG A 159 10.50 -2.25 11.71
C ARG A 159 11.68 -2.83 12.50
N PRO A 160 12.72 -3.42 11.89
CA PRO A 160 13.84 -3.97 12.66
C PRO A 160 14.57 -2.93 13.49
N ALA A 161 14.81 -1.77 12.91
CA ALA A 161 15.46 -0.67 13.60
C ALA A 161 14.60 -0.14 14.76
N VAL A 162 13.29 -0.10 14.57
CA VAL A 162 12.32 0.30 15.61
C VAL A 162 12.23 -0.74 16.72
N ASP A 163 12.21 -2.02 16.38
CA ASP A 163 12.10 -3.13 17.32
C ASP A 163 13.38 -3.24 18.16
N GLU A 164 14.57 -3.07 17.56
CA GLU A 164 15.84 -3.06 18.29
C GLU A 164 15.91 -1.94 19.36
N VAL A 165 15.47 -0.73 19.02
CA VAL A 165 15.39 0.39 19.97
C VAL A 165 14.35 0.10 21.06
N ALA A 166 13.19 -0.44 20.69
CA ALA A 166 12.13 -0.78 21.64
C ALA A 166 12.60 -1.85 22.64
N ASP A 167 13.26 -2.90 22.17
CA ASP A 167 13.78 -3.98 22.99
C ASP A 167 14.83 -3.45 23.98
N ARG A 168 15.71 -2.55 23.50
CA ARG A 168 16.71 -1.93 24.38
C ARG A 168 16.07 -1.05 25.46
N LEU A 169 15.06 -0.25 25.13
CA LEU A 169 14.32 0.55 26.11
C LEU A 169 13.59 -0.32 27.12
N SER A 170 12.95 -1.41 26.68
CA SER A 170 12.26 -2.36 27.57
C SER A 170 13.22 -3.06 28.52
N GLY A 171 14.41 -3.46 28.04
CA GLY A 171 15.46 -3.99 28.90
C GLY A 171 15.91 -2.99 29.97
N TRP A 172 16.02 -1.71 29.59
CA TRP A 172 16.36 -0.65 30.53
C TRP A 172 15.25 -0.38 31.56
N GLU A 173 13.98 -0.35 31.13
CA GLU A 173 12.81 -0.26 32.00
C GLU A 173 12.82 -1.34 33.09
N LYS A 174 13.06 -2.59 32.68
CA LYS A 174 13.18 -3.72 33.61
C LYS A 174 14.29 -3.49 34.63
N SER A 175 15.47 -3.04 34.20
CA SER A 175 16.61 -2.75 35.09
C SER A 175 16.31 -1.62 36.09
N ILE A 176 15.54 -0.61 35.68
CA ILE A 176 15.07 0.48 36.53
C ILE A 176 14.08 -0.08 37.57
N GLY A 177 13.16 -0.94 37.15
CA GLY A 177 12.23 -1.63 38.05
C GLY A 177 12.94 -2.44 39.14
N GLU A 178 13.96 -3.22 38.76
CA GLU A 178 14.78 -4.01 39.68
C GLU A 178 15.65 -3.18 40.62
N ARG A 179 16.16 -2.01 40.19
CA ARG A 179 16.82 -1.06 41.10
C ARG A 179 15.83 -0.44 42.06
N SER A 180 14.68 0.01 41.56
CA SER A 180 13.66 0.64 42.39
C SER A 180 13.10 -0.27 43.48
N SER A 181 13.03 -1.59 43.27
CA SER A 181 12.55 -2.53 44.28
C SER A 181 13.55 -2.79 45.42
N ARG A 182 14.83 -2.45 45.21
CA ARG A 182 15.90 -2.58 46.21
C ARG A 182 16.04 -1.36 47.11
N ILE A 183 15.42 -0.23 46.74
CA ILE A 183 15.42 0.99 47.54
C ILE A 183 14.60 0.73 48.81
N GLY A 184 15.27 0.82 49.97
CA GLY A 184 14.67 0.53 51.27
C GLY A 184 13.50 1.45 51.61
N GLN A 185 12.53 0.91 52.38
CA GLN A 185 11.46 1.71 52.96
C GLN A 185 11.78 2.08 54.42
N PRO A 186 11.49 3.32 54.86
CA PRO A 186 10.88 4.43 54.10
C PRO A 186 11.85 5.06 53.09
N ILE A 187 11.31 5.56 51.97
CA ILE A 187 12.10 6.15 50.87
C ILE A 187 12.84 7.39 51.38
N ASN A 188 14.17 7.35 51.33
CA ASN A 188 15.00 8.53 51.56
C ASN A 188 15.17 9.30 50.24
N MET A 189 14.55 10.47 50.10
CA MET A 189 14.64 11.31 48.89
C MET A 189 16.06 11.85 48.61
N SER A 190 16.94 11.83 49.61
CA SER A 190 18.35 12.23 49.47
C SER A 190 19.27 11.07 49.11
N ASP A 191 18.73 9.85 49.00
CA ASP A 191 19.49 8.68 48.56
C ASP A 191 19.94 8.87 47.09
N PRO A 192 21.27 8.84 46.81
CA PRO A 192 21.78 8.91 45.44
C PRO A 192 21.18 7.86 44.51
N GLU A 193 20.89 6.65 45.01
CA GLU A 193 20.30 5.58 44.20
C GLU A 193 18.84 5.89 43.81
N PHE A 194 18.08 6.50 44.73
CA PHE A 194 16.73 6.99 44.44
C PHE A 194 16.73 8.12 43.42
N GLN A 195 17.65 9.08 43.54
CA GLN A 195 17.79 10.19 42.60
C GLN A 195 18.18 9.70 41.20
N ALA A 196 19.16 8.81 41.12
CA ALA A 196 19.58 8.20 39.86
C ALA A 196 18.43 7.42 39.18
N THR A 197 17.71 6.59 39.94
CA THR A 197 16.57 5.82 39.44
C THR A 197 15.43 6.72 38.94
N THR A 198 15.19 7.85 39.62
CA THR A 198 14.18 8.84 39.21
C THR A 198 14.60 9.56 37.93
N ALA A 199 15.88 9.96 37.80
CA ALA A 199 16.40 10.55 36.58
C ALA A 199 16.30 9.56 35.39
N ASP A 200 16.64 8.29 35.61
CA ASP A 200 16.53 7.25 34.60
C ASP A 200 15.09 7.03 34.14
N ARG A 201 14.11 6.99 35.06
CA ARG A 201 12.68 6.93 34.71
C ARG A 201 12.24 8.11 33.83
N SER A 202 12.67 9.33 34.19
CA SER A 202 12.34 10.52 33.41
C SER A 202 12.95 10.46 32.00
N ASN A 203 14.17 9.96 31.88
CA ASN A 203 14.82 9.78 30.57
C ASN A 203 14.15 8.70 29.74
N LEU A 204 13.84 7.55 30.33
CA LEU A 204 13.10 6.47 29.68
C LEU A 204 11.77 6.96 29.11
N GLY A 205 10.93 7.62 29.93
CA GLY A 205 9.64 8.11 29.48
C GLY A 205 9.73 9.11 28.33
N ARG A 206 10.77 9.96 28.32
CA ARG A 206 11.06 10.86 27.19
C ARG A 206 11.42 10.07 25.93
N MET A 207 12.30 9.08 26.04
CA MET A 207 12.75 8.26 24.90
C MET A 207 11.64 7.40 24.31
N GLU A 208 10.78 6.81 25.15
CA GLU A 208 9.60 6.07 24.70
C GLU A 208 8.61 6.97 23.98
N GLN A 209 8.41 8.19 24.49
CA GLN A 209 7.56 9.18 23.84
C GLN A 209 8.15 9.59 22.48
N THR A 210 9.47 9.75 22.36
CA THR A 210 10.15 10.00 21.09
C THR A 210 9.99 8.80 20.13
N LEU A 211 10.18 7.57 20.59
CA LEU A 211 9.97 6.39 19.74
C LEU A 211 8.51 6.32 19.23
N LYS A 212 7.55 6.66 20.09
CA LYS A 212 6.14 6.75 19.71
C LYS A 212 5.87 7.85 18.70
N SER A 213 6.51 9.02 18.82
CA SER A 213 6.39 10.08 17.82
C SER A 213 7.01 9.67 16.49
N VAL A 214 8.17 9.00 16.48
CA VAL A 214 8.79 8.45 15.26
C VAL A 214 7.82 7.53 14.51
N ARG A 215 7.14 6.63 15.24
CA ARG A 215 6.12 5.75 14.64
C ARG A 215 4.93 6.51 14.04
N GLY A 216 4.62 7.70 14.56
CA GLY A 216 3.53 8.57 14.10
C GLY A 216 3.91 9.55 12.98
N LEU A 217 5.20 9.72 12.68
CA LEU A 217 5.64 10.62 11.61
C LEU A 217 5.09 10.20 10.24
N PRO A 218 4.83 11.14 9.32
CA PRO A 218 4.45 10.80 7.96
C PRO A 218 5.56 9.99 7.25
N HIS A 219 5.20 9.36 6.13
CA HIS A 219 6.18 8.70 5.27
C HIS A 219 7.21 9.72 4.75
N GLY A 220 8.49 9.51 5.04
CA GLY A 220 9.58 10.42 4.63
C GLY A 220 10.86 10.22 5.45
N ARG A 221 11.96 10.82 5.00
CA ARG A 221 13.31 10.61 5.59
C ARG A 221 13.43 10.97 7.07
N GLU A 222 12.63 11.93 7.51
CA GLU A 222 12.54 12.41 8.90
C GLU A 222 12.43 11.25 9.89
N ARG A 223 11.66 10.21 9.57
CA ARG A 223 11.49 9.06 10.45
C ARG A 223 12.81 8.33 10.74
N SER A 224 13.67 8.18 9.73
CA SER A 224 14.97 7.55 9.90
C SER A 224 15.96 8.44 10.65
N GLU A 225 15.88 9.75 10.44
CA GLU A 225 16.75 10.74 11.08
C GLU A 225 16.44 10.86 12.57
N GLU A 226 15.16 10.93 12.92
CA GLU A 226 14.71 10.94 14.31
C GLU A 226 15.05 9.64 15.04
N LEU A 227 14.99 8.49 14.35
CA LEU A 227 15.43 7.22 14.95
C LEU A 227 16.95 7.20 15.22
N ARG A 228 17.78 7.75 14.30
CA ARG A 228 19.22 7.94 14.55
C ARG A 228 19.46 8.89 15.72
N GLN A 229 18.72 9.99 15.78
CA GLN A 229 18.86 10.96 16.85
C GLN A 229 18.47 10.37 18.21
N LEU A 230 17.41 9.57 18.25
CA LEU A 230 17.01 8.83 19.45
C LEU A 230 18.11 7.89 19.93
N VAL A 231 18.75 7.14 19.03
CA VAL A 231 19.91 6.30 19.38
C VAL A 231 21.06 7.15 19.94
N ALA A 232 21.39 8.26 19.30
CA ALA A 232 22.43 9.16 19.79
C ALA A 232 22.09 9.71 21.19
N ASP A 233 20.82 10.02 21.45
CA ASP A 233 20.34 10.47 22.75
C ASP A 233 20.37 9.37 23.81
N MET A 234 20.08 8.12 23.43
CA MET A 234 20.25 6.95 24.28
C MET A 234 21.71 6.81 24.70
N GLN A 235 22.66 6.91 23.76
CA GLN A 235 24.10 6.78 24.04
C GLN A 235 24.66 7.89 24.94
N ARG A 236 24.00 9.06 25.00
CA ARG A 236 24.35 10.15 25.92
C ARG A 236 23.94 9.88 27.37
N VAL A 237 23.01 8.95 27.60
CA VAL A 237 22.63 8.55 28.96
C VAL A 237 23.63 7.52 29.48
N PRO A 238 24.26 7.73 30.66
CA PRO A 238 25.28 6.82 31.18
C PRO A 238 24.84 5.36 31.30
N ALA A 239 23.56 5.11 31.63
CA ALA A 239 23.01 3.76 31.74
C ALA A 239 22.83 3.03 30.38
N MET A 240 23.00 3.75 29.27
CA MET A 240 22.71 3.29 27.91
C MET A 240 23.87 3.56 26.95
N SER A 241 25.02 4.02 27.46
CA SER A 241 26.19 4.33 26.64
C SER A 241 26.83 3.10 25.98
N ASP A 242 26.51 1.90 26.49
CA ASP A 242 26.92 0.61 25.94
C ASP A 242 26.04 0.15 24.76
N PHE A 243 24.93 0.85 24.48
CA PHE A 243 24.08 0.50 23.36
C PHE A 243 24.77 0.81 22.02
N VAL A 244 25.09 -0.24 21.29
CA VAL A 244 25.65 -0.18 19.93
C VAL A 244 24.62 -0.80 18.98
N PRO A 245 24.01 0.00 18.08
CA PRO A 245 23.06 -0.55 17.11
C PRO A 245 23.71 -1.57 16.20
N THR A 246 22.94 -2.59 15.81
CA THR A 246 23.40 -3.63 14.90
C THR A 246 23.59 -3.13 13.47
N THR A 247 24.26 -3.92 12.63
CA THR A 247 24.29 -3.67 11.18
C THR A 247 22.88 -3.67 10.59
N SER A 248 21.98 -4.56 11.05
CA SER A 248 20.58 -4.63 10.57
C SER A 248 19.85 -3.30 10.83
N PHE A 249 20.07 -2.68 11.99
CA PHE A 249 19.51 -1.35 12.28
C PHE A 249 19.87 -0.34 11.19
N TYR A 250 21.16 -0.19 10.85
CA TYR A 250 21.59 0.78 9.84
C TYR A 250 21.11 0.42 8.44
N GLU A 251 21.12 -0.87 8.08
CA GLU A 251 20.61 -1.32 6.80
C GLU A 251 19.11 -1.04 6.64
N ALA A 252 18.30 -1.25 7.68
CA ALA A 252 16.89 -0.90 7.68
C ALA A 252 16.67 0.62 7.50
N LEU A 253 17.51 1.46 8.11
CA LEU A 253 17.45 2.91 7.89
C LEU A 253 17.80 3.30 6.45
N GLU A 254 18.82 2.68 5.86
CA GLU A 254 19.24 2.95 4.49
C GLU A 254 18.20 2.47 3.47
N ASP A 255 17.69 1.27 3.65
CA ASP A 255 16.63 0.71 2.81
C ASP A 255 15.35 1.55 2.91
N TYR A 256 15.00 2.01 4.11
CA TYR A 256 13.87 2.93 4.30
C TYR A 256 14.08 4.23 3.53
N ASN A 257 15.26 4.85 3.62
CA ASN A 257 15.57 6.11 2.94
C ASN A 257 15.57 5.95 1.42
N PHE A 258 16.09 4.83 0.92
CA PHE A 258 16.04 4.49 -0.50
C PHE A 258 14.59 4.31 -0.95
N TYR A 259 13.81 3.51 -0.22
CA TYR A 259 12.40 3.24 -0.56
C TYR A 259 11.54 4.50 -0.50
N ALA A 260 11.72 5.36 0.50
CA ALA A 260 10.99 6.63 0.61
C ALA A 260 11.33 7.62 -0.52
N LYS A 261 12.50 7.48 -1.15
CA LYS A 261 12.94 8.32 -2.27
C LYS A 261 12.50 7.76 -3.62
N GLU A 262 12.73 6.47 -3.85
CA GLU A 262 12.61 5.82 -5.15
C GLU A 262 11.30 5.03 -5.32
N GLY A 263 10.53 4.85 -4.25
CA GLY A 263 9.32 4.03 -4.25
C GLY A 263 9.57 2.54 -4.56
N SER A 264 10.82 2.09 -4.44
CA SER A 264 11.27 0.74 -4.78
C SER A 264 12.31 0.22 -3.78
N HIS A 265 12.47 -1.10 -3.69
CA HIS A 265 13.43 -1.72 -2.77
C HIS A 265 14.85 -1.60 -3.31
N ARG A 266 15.80 -1.24 -2.44
CA ARG A 266 17.24 -1.20 -2.76
C ARG A 266 17.77 -2.57 -3.17
N ASP A 267 17.36 -3.61 -2.44
CA ASP A 267 17.64 -5.00 -2.75
C ASP A 267 16.36 -5.83 -2.63
N VAL A 268 15.69 -6.03 -3.78
CA VAL A 268 14.47 -6.82 -3.88
C VAL A 268 14.70 -8.26 -3.43
N LYS A 269 15.86 -8.87 -3.77
CA LYS A 269 16.13 -10.26 -3.43
C LYS A 269 16.23 -10.45 -1.92
N ARG A 270 16.95 -9.57 -1.24
CA ARG A 270 17.06 -9.56 0.23
C ARG A 270 15.70 -9.37 0.90
N TRP A 271 14.91 -8.41 0.41
CA TRP A 271 13.57 -8.16 0.96
C TRP A 271 12.64 -9.38 0.80
N LEU A 272 12.68 -10.04 -0.35
CA LEU A 272 11.90 -11.26 -0.64
C LEU A 272 12.36 -12.47 0.17
N ALA A 273 13.67 -12.62 0.40
CA ALA A 273 14.22 -13.75 1.13
C ALA A 273 13.82 -13.77 2.61
N GLY A 274 13.38 -12.62 3.16
CA GLY A 274 13.12 -12.51 4.59
C GLY A 274 14.38 -12.67 5.45
N GLU A 275 15.56 -12.71 4.83
CA GLU A 275 16.86 -12.74 5.48
C GLU A 275 17.07 -11.40 6.17
N THR A 276 16.71 -11.38 7.45
CA THR A 276 16.86 -10.26 8.41
C THR A 276 16.49 -8.91 7.82
N LEU A 277 15.17 -8.66 7.81
CA LEU A 277 14.71 -7.45 8.46
C LEU A 277 14.78 -7.73 9.97
#